data_AF-A0A9X2MIM1-F1
#
_entry.id   AF-A0A9X2MIM1-F1
#
_cell.length_a   1.000
_cell.length_b   1.000
_cell.length_c   1.000
_cell.angle_alpha   90.00
_cell.angle_beta   90.00
_cell.angle_gamma   90.00
#
_symmetry.space_group_name_H-M   'P 1'
#
loop_
_entity.id
_entity.type
_entity.pdbx_description
1 polymer ?
#
loop_
_entity_poly.entity_id
_entity_poly.type
_entity_poly.pdbx_seq_one_letter_code
_entity_poly.pdbx_strand_id
1 'polypeptide(L)'
;MRPEVKEYLVDRYNQLEYKKKETCLKYHYLYNEVNVNVFFDAYEIDSLSLCLILSYDKKYYYTSLNIKDTSIRIKYLDKIPSEILERILVESHLNAFYENMEKHILKMSLMLIFTQKTRYLQIL
;
A
#
# COMPACT_ATOMS: atom_id res chain seq x y z
N MET A 1 3.29 -7.24 -8.65
CA MET A 1 2.80 -7.76 -7.35
C MET A 1 2.69 -9.26 -7.47
N ARG A 2 3.09 -10.05 -6.47
CA ARG A 2 2.83 -11.49 -6.50
C ARG A 2 1.31 -11.76 -6.54
N PRO A 3 0.84 -12.76 -7.31
CA PRO A 3 -0.58 -13.11 -7.38
C PRO A 3 -1.23 -13.34 -6.01
N GLU A 4 -0.53 -14.06 -5.11
CA GLU A 4 -0.99 -14.36 -3.75
C GLU A 4 -1.31 -13.09 -2.92
N VAL A 5 -0.56 -12.00 -3.13
CA VAL A 5 -0.77 -10.73 -2.40
C VAL A 5 -2.02 -10.03 -2.92
N LYS A 6 -2.24 -10.08 -4.25
CA LYS A 6 -3.44 -9.53 -4.87
C LYS A 6 -4.68 -10.29 -4.40
N GLU A 7 -4.64 -11.62 -4.44
CA GLU A 7 -5.74 -12.48 -4.00
C GLU A 7 -6.06 -12.21 -2.53
N TYR A 8 -5.05 -12.16 -1.67
CA TYR A 8 -5.21 -11.79 -0.26
C TYR A 8 -5.90 -10.44 -0.07
N LEU A 9 -5.46 -9.39 -0.78
CA LEU A 9 -6.07 -8.06 -0.69
C LEU A 9 -7.56 -8.06 -1.11
N VAL A 10 -7.88 -8.75 -2.21
CA VAL A 10 -9.26 -8.89 -2.69
C VAL A 10 -10.13 -9.64 -1.68
N ASP A 11 -9.64 -10.77 -1.14
CA ASP A 11 -10.36 -11.57 -0.17
C ASP A 11 -10.61 -10.78 1.13
N ARG A 12 -9.60 -10.07 1.63
CA ARG A 12 -9.71 -9.22 2.82
C ARG A 12 -10.69 -8.07 2.61
N TYR A 13 -10.69 -7.45 1.43
CA TYR A 13 -11.68 -6.42 1.11
C TYR A 13 -13.09 -7.00 1.04
N ASN A 14 -13.27 -8.18 0.45
CA ASN A 14 -14.57 -8.82 0.32
C ASN A 14 -15.16 -9.27 1.66
N GLN A 15 -14.32 -9.58 2.64
CA GLN A 15 -14.69 -9.90 4.03
C GLN A 15 -15.20 -8.70 4.83
N LEU A 16 -15.05 -7.47 4.33
CA LEU A 16 -15.60 -6.28 5.00
C LEU A 16 -17.14 -6.35 5.02
N GLU A 17 -17.72 -6.20 6.21
CA GLU A 17 -19.17 -6.18 6.42
C GLU A 17 -19.82 -4.98 5.68
N TYR A 18 -19.14 -3.83 5.68
CA TYR A 18 -19.61 -2.61 5.04
C TYR A 18 -18.62 -2.14 3.97
N LYS A 19 -19.07 -2.16 2.72
CA LYS A 19 -18.31 -1.72 1.53
C LYS A 19 -19.03 -0.53 0.88
N LYS A 20 -18.39 0.64 0.89
CA LYS A 20 -18.84 1.85 0.20
C LYS A 20 -17.72 2.35 -0.72
N LYS A 21 -18.03 3.34 -1.57
CA LYS A 21 -17.06 3.93 -2.50
C LYS A 21 -15.82 4.48 -1.79
N GLU A 22 -15.96 4.86 -0.53
CA GLU A 22 -14.90 5.42 0.29
C GLU A 22 -14.19 4.38 1.17
N THR A 23 -14.57 3.10 1.04
CA THR A 23 -13.98 2.01 1.81
C THR A 23 -12.67 1.56 1.18
N CYS A 24 -11.61 1.52 1.98
CA CYS A 24 -10.32 0.94 1.59
C CYS A 24 -9.66 0.23 2.78
N LEU A 25 -8.80 -0.73 2.46
CA LEU A 25 -7.85 -1.32 3.39
C LEU A 25 -6.66 -0.38 3.54
N LYS A 26 -6.22 -0.13 4.78
CA LYS A 26 -4.98 0.61 5.07
C LYS A 26 -3.95 -0.29 5.74
N TYR A 27 -2.74 -0.27 5.20
CA TYR A 27 -1.53 -0.81 5.83
C TYR A 27 -0.56 0.33 6.08
N HIS A 28 0.04 0.37 7.27
CA HIS A 28 1.06 1.35 7.64
C HIS A 28 2.24 0.65 8.32
N TYR A 29 3.45 1.04 7.98
CA TYR A 29 4.66 0.53 8.64
C TYR A 29 5.83 1.48 8.39
N LEU A 30 6.94 1.26 9.09
CA LEU A 30 8.19 1.96 8.85
C LEU A 30 9.15 1.08 8.04
N TYR A 31 9.77 1.66 7.02
CA TYR A 31 10.88 1.06 6.27
C TYR A 31 12.05 2.03 6.27
N ASN A 32 13.13 1.74 6.98
CA ASN A 32 14.30 2.62 7.08
C ASN A 32 13.90 4.08 7.37
N GLU A 33 13.06 4.27 8.40
CA GLU A 33 12.50 5.57 8.85
C GLU A 33 11.47 6.21 7.91
N VAL A 34 11.26 5.66 6.71
CA VAL A 34 10.20 6.09 5.80
C VAL A 34 8.87 5.54 6.29
N ASN A 35 7.88 6.42 6.48
CA ASN A 35 6.50 6.01 6.71
C ASN A 35 5.92 5.50 5.40
N VAL A 36 5.54 4.23 5.39
CA VAL A 36 4.89 3.60 4.24
C VAL A 36 3.42 3.43 4.55
N ASN A 37 2.56 4.01 3.73
CA ASN A 37 1.12 3.78 3.79
C ASN A 37 0.67 3.18 2.45
N VAL A 38 0.04 2.02 2.52
CA VAL A 38 -0.54 1.33 1.37
C VAL A 38 -2.06 1.32 1.54
N PHE A 39 -2.75 1.78 0.51
CA PHE A 39 -4.21 1.79 0.46
C PHE A 39 -4.66 0.87 -0.67
N PHE A 40 -5.64 0.02 -0.38
CA PHE A 40 -6.23 -0.85 -1.38
C PHE A 40 -7.74 -0.78 -1.33
N ASP A 41 -8.37 -0.61 -2.48
CA ASP A 41 -9.81 -0.72 -2.62
C ASP A 41 -10.17 -1.59 -3.85
N ALA A 42 -11.28 -2.31 -3.69
CA ALA A 42 -11.87 -3.16 -4.70
C ALA A 42 -13.39 -2.95 -4.75
N TYR A 43 -13.83 -1.70 -4.59
CA TYR A 43 -15.26 -1.37 -4.65
C TYR A 43 -15.86 -1.75 -6.01
N GLU A 44 -15.12 -1.51 -7.09
CA GLU A 44 -15.41 -2.02 -8.43
C GLU A 44 -14.40 -3.12 -8.78
N ILE A 45 -14.87 -4.37 -8.95
CA ILE A 45 -13.98 -5.53 -9.09
C ILE A 45 -13.08 -5.47 -10.33
N ASP A 46 -13.54 -4.79 -11.38
CA ASP A 46 -12.78 -4.59 -12.62
C ASP A 46 -11.69 -3.51 -12.48
N SER A 47 -11.84 -2.62 -11.48
CA SER A 47 -11.01 -1.44 -11.23
C SER A 47 -10.39 -1.49 -9.83
N LEU A 48 -9.50 -2.47 -9.62
CA LEU A 48 -8.69 -2.55 -8.40
C LEU A 48 -7.75 -1.34 -8.29
N SER A 49 -7.75 -0.70 -7.14
CA SER A 49 -6.90 0.46 -6.86
C SER A 49 -5.93 0.12 -5.72
N LEU A 50 -4.64 0.35 -5.97
CA LEU A 50 -3.57 0.20 -5.01
C LEU A 50 -2.74 1.49 -5.00
N CYS A 51 -2.75 2.21 -3.89
CA CYS A 51 -2.04 3.46 -3.73
C CYS A 51 -0.93 3.33 -2.69
N LEU A 52 0.19 3.98 -2.97
CA LEU A 52 1.35 4.05 -2.08
C LEU A 52 1.59 5.52 -1.71
N ILE A 53 1.67 5.79 -0.40
CA ILE A 53 2.14 7.07 0.14
C ILE A 53 3.39 6.81 0.96
N LEU A 54 4.47 7.49 0.60
CA LEU A 54 5.72 7.52 1.35
C LEU A 54 5.92 8.89 1.97
N SER A 55 6.38 8.93 3.22
CA SER A 55 6.80 10.21 3.81
C SER A 55 8.00 10.06 4.73
N TYR A 56 8.94 10.97 4.56
CA TYR A 56 10.16 11.09 5.36
C TYR A 56 10.58 12.56 5.37
N ASP A 57 10.98 13.07 6.53
CA ASP A 57 11.47 14.45 6.71
C ASP A 57 10.67 15.54 5.96
N LYS A 58 9.36 15.61 6.21
CA LYS A 58 8.40 16.54 5.56
C LYS A 58 8.33 16.43 4.02
N LYS A 59 8.98 15.45 3.41
CA LYS A 59 8.79 15.05 2.01
C LYS A 59 7.71 14.00 1.93
N TYR A 60 6.93 14.09 0.86
CA TYR A 60 5.82 13.20 0.57
C TYR A 60 5.91 12.73 -0.87
N TYR A 61 5.59 11.47 -1.08
CA TYR A 61 5.49 10.87 -2.39
C TYR A 61 4.21 10.03 -2.46
N TYR A 62 3.43 10.24 -3.51
CA TYR A 62 2.20 9.50 -3.78
C TYR A 62 2.30 8.87 -5.17
N THR A 63 1.87 7.61 -5.27
CA THR A 63 1.74 6.95 -6.56
C THR A 63 0.66 5.86 -6.54
N SER A 64 0.05 5.62 -7.69
CA SER A 64 -0.79 4.45 -7.93
C SER A 64 0.07 3.29 -8.46
N LEU A 65 -0.09 2.12 -7.87
CA LEU A 65 0.59 0.89 -8.25
C LEU A 65 -0.36 0.02 -9.06
N ASN A 66 0.08 -0.45 -10.23
CA ASN A 66 -0.70 -1.41 -11.00
C ASN A 66 -0.62 -2.79 -10.35
N ILE A 67 -1.65 -3.18 -9.60
CA ILE A 67 -1.69 -4.48 -8.92
C ILE A 67 -1.74 -5.68 -9.88
N LYS A 68 -2.19 -5.47 -11.13
CA LYS A 68 -2.21 -6.49 -12.19
C LYS A 68 -0.81 -6.69 -12.80
N ASP A 69 0.11 -5.76 -12.58
CA ASP A 69 1.47 -5.82 -13.11
C ASP A 69 2.38 -6.68 -12.22
N THR A 70 2.78 -7.84 -12.71
CA THR A 70 3.69 -8.75 -12.02
C THR A 70 5.13 -8.22 -11.98
N SER A 71 5.50 -7.30 -12.88
CA SER A 71 6.83 -6.69 -12.98
C SER A 71 7.04 -5.49 -12.05
N ILE A 72 6.09 -5.19 -11.15
CA ILE A 72 6.18 -4.00 -10.29
C ILE A 72 7.49 -3.88 -9.51
N ARG A 73 8.12 -5.01 -9.19
CA ARG A 73 9.35 -5.08 -8.39
C ARG A 73 10.57 -4.47 -9.09
N ILE A 74 10.56 -4.42 -10.42
CA ILE A 74 11.67 -3.89 -11.23
C ILE A 74 11.40 -2.46 -11.73
N LYS A 75 10.25 -1.87 -11.39
CA LYS A 75 9.91 -0.51 -11.80
C LYS A 75 10.41 0.49 -10.78
N TYR A 76 10.99 1.58 -11.27
CA TYR A 76 11.31 2.74 -10.46
C TYR A 76 10.06 3.56 -10.14
N LEU A 77 10.10 4.26 -9.02
CA LEU A 77 9.10 5.24 -8.62
C LEU A 77 9.45 6.58 -9.30
N ASP A 78 8.63 7.03 -10.25
CA ASP A 78 8.88 8.26 -11.00
C ASP A 78 8.80 9.50 -10.10
N LYS A 79 9.72 10.45 -10.24
CA LYS A 79 9.75 11.74 -9.50
C LYS A 79 9.69 11.62 -7.97
N ILE A 80 10.09 10.48 -7.42
CA ILE A 80 10.24 10.34 -5.97
C ILE A 80 11.34 11.28 -5.44
N PRO A 81 11.11 11.99 -4.33
CA PRO A 81 12.15 12.78 -3.68
C PRO A 81 13.37 11.92 -3.32
N SER A 82 14.58 12.43 -3.57
CA SER A 82 15.82 11.68 -3.34
C SER A 82 15.98 11.26 -1.88
N GLU A 83 15.51 12.09 -0.94
CA GLU A 83 15.55 11.82 0.50
C GLU A 83 14.74 10.57 0.88
N ILE A 84 13.66 10.29 0.14
CA ILE A 84 12.89 9.05 0.30
C ILE A 84 13.56 7.92 -0.47
N LEU A 85 13.98 8.18 -1.72
CA LEU A 85 14.56 7.17 -2.61
C LEU A 85 15.79 6.50 -1.99
N GLU A 86 16.73 7.29 -1.47
CA GLU A 86 17.97 6.81 -0.85
C GLU A 86 17.72 5.86 0.32
N ARG A 87 16.58 6.01 1.02
CA ARG A 87 16.21 5.18 2.16
C ARG A 87 15.57 3.84 1.77
N ILE A 88 14.93 3.79 0.60
CA ILE A 88 14.20 2.61 0.12
C ILE A 88 14.98 1.77 -0.90
N LEU A 89 16.10 2.29 -1.41
CA LEU A 89 17.02 1.53 -2.27
C LEU A 89 17.88 0.59 -1.44
N VAL A 90 18.02 -0.64 -1.94
CA VAL A 90 19.01 -1.62 -1.48
C VAL A 90 19.82 -2.03 -2.69
N GLU A 91 21.14 -1.79 -2.67
CA GLU A 91 22.03 -2.05 -3.81
C GLU A 91 21.53 -1.39 -5.12
N SER A 92 20.99 -0.18 -5.04
CA SER A 92 20.37 0.57 -6.15
C SER A 92 19.10 -0.07 -6.74
N HIS A 93 18.44 -0.99 -6.03
CA HIS A 93 17.19 -1.62 -6.47
C HIS A 93 16.06 -1.44 -5.45
N LEU A 94 14.82 -1.44 -5.94
CA LEU A 94 13.60 -1.38 -5.11
C LEU A 94 13.02 -2.75 -4.75
N ASN A 95 13.62 -3.85 -5.24
CA ASN A 95 13.10 -5.20 -5.04
C ASN A 95 12.87 -5.52 -3.56
N ALA A 96 13.84 -5.21 -2.71
CA ALA A 96 13.76 -5.45 -1.26
C ALA A 96 12.65 -4.62 -0.59
N PHE A 97 12.44 -3.38 -1.05
CA PHE A 97 11.36 -2.52 -0.57
C PHE A 97 9.98 -3.11 -0.94
N TYR A 98 9.78 -3.50 -2.19
CA TYR A 98 8.52 -4.11 -2.63
C TYR A 98 8.26 -5.47 -1.96
N GLU A 99 9.28 -6.29 -1.75
CA GLU A 99 9.14 -7.54 -1.00
C GLU A 99 8.75 -7.31 0.46
N ASN A 100 9.31 -6.27 1.08
CA ASN A 100 8.95 -5.89 2.44
C ASN A 100 7.50 -5.40 2.51
N MET A 101 7.05 -4.61 1.54
CA MET A 101 5.65 -4.18 1.41
C MET A 101 4.70 -5.36 1.31
N GLU A 102 5.00 -6.32 0.43
CA GLU A 102 4.20 -7.53 0.26
C GLU A 102 4.17 -8.38 1.54
N LYS A 103 5.29 -8.51 2.25
CA LYS A 103 5.36 -9.20 3.54
C LYS A 103 4.46 -8.52 4.59
N HIS A 104 4.44 -7.19 4.64
CA HIS A 104 3.56 -6.45 5.56
C HIS A 104 2.09 -6.60 5.20
N ILE A 105 1.74 -6.57 3.91
CA ILE A 105 0.37 -6.84 3.46
C ILE A 105 -0.11 -8.21 3.94
N LEU A 106 0.72 -9.25 3.79
CA LEU A 106 0.35 -10.63 4.13
C LEU A 106 0.37 -10.93 5.64
N LYS A 107 1.27 -10.30 6.40
CA LYS A 107 1.47 -10.60 7.83
C LYS A 107 0.63 -9.74 8.77
N MET A 108 0.26 -8.53 8.34
CA MET A 108 -0.29 -7.56 9.27
C MET A 108 -1.81 -7.67 9.35
N SER A 109 -2.33 -7.71 10.58
CA SER A 109 -3.74 -7.45 10.85
C SER A 109 -4.13 -6.12 10.22
N LEU A 110 -5.29 -6.09 9.55
CA LEU A 110 -5.80 -4.90 8.87
C LEU A 110 -5.78 -3.71 9.84
N MET A 111 -5.11 -2.62 9.48
CA MET A 111 -4.88 -1.56 10.46
C MET A 111 -6.09 -0.63 10.61
N LEU A 112 -6.74 -0.26 9.51
CA LEU A 112 -7.92 0.63 9.51
C LEU A 112 -8.80 0.40 8.28
N ILE A 113 -10.11 0.59 8.46
CA ILE A 113 -11.11 0.77 7.38
C ILE A 113 -11.47 2.26 7.36
N PHE A 114 -11.25 2.95 6.23
CA PHE A 114 -11.73 4.33 6.09
C PHE A 114 -13.17 4.38 5.57
N THR A 115 -13.99 5.26 6.14
CA THR A 115 -15.25 5.71 5.53
C THR A 115 -15.35 7.23 5.77
N GLN A 116 -15.55 8.04 4.72
CA GLN A 116 -15.52 9.51 4.86
C GLN A 116 -16.60 10.11 5.79
N LYS A 117 -17.55 9.31 6.29
CA LYS A 117 -18.64 9.82 7.13
C LYS A 117 -18.38 9.76 8.63
N THR A 118 -17.25 9.22 9.08
CA THR A 118 -16.96 9.15 10.52
C THR A 118 -15.51 9.49 10.82
N ARG A 119 -15.30 10.68 11.40
CA ARG A 119 -14.19 10.88 12.34
C ARG A 119 -14.23 9.71 13.33
N TYR A 120 -13.14 8.96 13.42
CA TYR A 120 -12.92 7.82 14.32
C TYR A 120 -13.69 6.55 13.98
N LEU A 121 -12.94 5.49 13.67
CA LEU A 121 -13.18 4.16 14.20
C LEU A 121 -11.83 3.66 14.73
N GLN A 122 -11.67 3.71 16.06
CA GLN A 122 -10.73 2.86 16.80
C GLN A 122 -11.11 1.41 16.57
N ILE A 123 -10.14 0.50 16.39
CA ILE A 123 -10.16 -0.81 17.06
C ILE A 123 -8.69 -1.20 17.38
N LEU A 124 -8.45 -1.36 18.69
CA LEU A 124 -7.42 -2.10 19.46
C LEU A 124 -6.04 -2.37 18.84
#